data_AF-A0A354J1Z5-F1
#
_entry.id   AF-A0A354J1Z5-F1
#
_cell.length_a   1.000
_cell.length_b   1.000
_cell.length_c   1.000
_cell.angle_alpha   90.00
_cell.angle_beta   90.00
_cell.angle_gamma   90.00
#
_symmetry.space_group_name_H-M   'P 1'
#
loop_
_entity.id
_entity.type
_entity.pdbx_description
1 polymer ?
#
loop_
_entity_poly.entity_id
_entity_poly.type
_entity_poly.pdbx_seq_one_letter_code
_entity_poly.pdbx_strand_id
1 'polypeptide(L)'
;RCTGHPVRILKNKLARKYMELEACNAPLEEMEKLGAGALAKAVVDGDMDYGSVMAGQIAALVNKEQSCREMIIEMLEEAEKLLTKEWR
;
A
#
# COMPACT_ATOMS: atom_id res chain seq x y z
N ARG A 1 10.02 11.15 9.14
CA ARG A 1 8.65 11.63 8.85
C ARG A 1 8.24 12.53 9.99
N CYS A 2 7.57 13.66 9.72
CA CYS A 2 7.36 14.70 10.74
C CYS A 2 6.46 14.26 11.91
N THR A 3 5.62 13.24 11.71
CA THR A 3 4.64 12.76 12.69
C THR A 3 5.08 11.55 13.52
N GLY A 4 6.20 10.89 13.19
CA GLY A 4 6.60 9.63 13.84
C GLY A 4 5.80 8.38 13.43
N HIS A 5 4.83 8.51 12.51
CA HIS A 5 3.97 7.41 12.06
C HIS A 5 4.13 7.14 10.55
N PRO A 6 5.15 6.36 10.13
CA PRO A 6 5.36 6.09 8.71
C PRO A 6 4.32 5.11 8.16
N VAL A 7 3.64 5.52 7.09
CA VAL A 7 2.71 4.67 6.34
C VAL A 7 3.14 4.63 4.88
N ARG A 8 3.09 3.45 4.26
CA ARG A 8 3.37 3.26 2.83
C ARG A 8 2.06 3.15 2.06
N ILE A 9 1.90 4.03 1.08
CA ILE A 9 0.77 4.02 0.15
C ILE A 9 1.26 4.09 -1.30
N LEU A 10 0.42 3.64 -2.23
CA LEU A 10 0.60 3.98 -3.64
C LEU A 10 0.52 5.49 -3.83
N LYS A 11 1.27 6.01 -4.79
CA LYS A 11 1.32 7.45 -5.07
C LYS A 11 -0.01 7.91 -5.66
N ASN A 12 -0.75 8.75 -4.93
CA ASN A 12 -2.00 9.38 -5.38
C ASN A 12 -2.08 10.87 -4.93
N LYS A 13 -3.27 11.49 -4.97
CA LYS A 13 -3.44 12.90 -4.55
C LYS A 13 -3.27 13.06 -3.03
N LEU A 14 -3.75 12.10 -2.23
CA LEU A 14 -3.52 12.08 -0.78
C LEU A 14 -2.02 12.08 -0.44
N ALA A 15 -1.25 11.18 -1.06
CA ALA A 15 0.20 11.08 -0.84
C ALA A 15 0.93 12.41 -1.13
N ARG A 16 0.55 13.08 -2.24
CA ARG A 16 1.09 14.38 -2.61
C ARG A 16 0.73 15.45 -1.58
N LYS A 17 -0.51 15.47 -1.11
CA LYS A 17 -0.95 16.44 -0.12
C LYS A 17 -0.21 16.31 1.20
N TYR A 18 0.05 15.09 1.64
CA TYR A 18 0.91 14.84 2.80
C TYR A 18 2.33 15.39 2.61
N MET A 19 2.94 15.17 1.44
CA MET A 19 4.28 15.69 1.15
C MET A 19 4.31 17.23 1.14
N GLU A 20 3.26 17.88 0.62
CA GLU A 20 3.11 19.34 0.69
C GLU A 20 3.03 19.84 2.13
N LEU A 21 2.17 19.22 2.96
CA LEU A 21 2.02 19.60 4.37
C LEU A 21 3.30 19.35 5.16
N GLU A 22 4.00 18.24 4.90
CA GLU A 22 5.33 17.96 5.50
C GLU A 22 6.35 19.04 5.08
N ALA A 23 6.36 19.45 3.81
CA ALA A 23 7.28 20.48 3.30
C ALA A 23 6.99 21.88 3.89
N CYS A 24 5.73 22.18 4.19
CA CYS A 24 5.32 23.45 4.81
C CYS A 24 5.42 23.47 6.34
N ASN A 25 5.90 22.40 6.99
CA ASN A 25 5.87 22.24 8.45
C ASN A 25 4.47 22.47 9.05
N ALA A 26 3.43 21.95 8.37
CA ALA A 26 2.06 22.10 8.84
C ALA A 26 1.87 21.48 10.24
N PRO A 27 0.94 22.02 11.06
CA PRO A 27 0.61 21.43 12.35
C PRO A 27 0.18 19.97 12.25
N LEU A 28 0.48 19.17 13.27
CA LEU A 28 0.11 17.76 13.34
C LEU A 28 -1.40 17.54 13.16
N GLU A 29 -2.22 18.42 13.73
CA GLU A 29 -3.68 18.36 13.64
C GLU A 29 -4.19 18.40 12.18
N GLU A 30 -3.54 19.18 11.31
CA GLU A 30 -3.93 19.22 9.88
C GLU A 30 -3.61 17.90 9.17
N MET A 31 -2.48 17.29 9.52
CA MET A 31 -2.09 15.98 8.99
C MET A 31 -3.01 14.86 9.47
N GLU A 32 -3.46 14.92 10.72
CA GLU A 32 -4.42 13.97 11.29
C GLU A 32 -5.80 14.11 10.62
N LYS A 33 -6.29 15.34 10.44
CA LYS A 33 -7.54 15.63 9.73
C LYS A 33 -7.51 15.10 8.29
N LEU A 34 -6.38 15.24 7.60
CA LEU A 34 -6.20 14.72 6.24
C LEU A 34 -6.29 13.18 6.18
N GLY A 35 -5.77 12.49 7.20
CA GLY A 35 -5.69 11.03 7.26
C GLY A 35 -6.91 10.34 7.84
N ALA A 36 -7.73 11.08 8.59
CA ALA A 36 -8.91 10.56 9.25
C ALA A 36 -9.85 9.90 8.23
N GLY A 37 -10.09 8.59 8.41
CA GLY A 37 -10.97 7.80 7.54
C GLY A 37 -10.42 7.53 6.13
N ALA A 38 -9.20 7.93 5.80
CA ALA A 38 -8.65 7.79 4.45
C ALA A 38 -8.56 6.32 3.99
N LEU A 39 -8.30 5.37 4.89
CA LEU A 39 -8.30 3.94 4.55
C LEU A 39 -9.70 3.45 4.15
N ALA A 40 -10.75 3.85 4.89
CA ALA A 40 -12.12 3.49 4.57
C ALA A 40 -12.55 4.07 3.22
N LYS A 41 -12.19 5.34 2.93
CA LYS A 41 -12.42 5.97 1.63
C LYS A 41 -11.82 5.15 0.47
N ALA A 42 -10.60 4.64 0.63
CA ALA A 42 -9.97 3.81 -0.39
C ALA A 42 -10.65 2.44 -0.53
N VAL A 43 -10.85 1.73 0.58
CA VAL A 43 -11.21 0.31 0.59
C VAL A 43 -12.71 0.08 0.42
N VAL A 44 -13.54 0.93 1.03
CA VAL A 44 -15.00 0.80 1.03
C VAL A 44 -15.61 1.64 -0.09
N ASP A 45 -15.23 2.91 -0.17
CA ASP A 45 -15.86 3.86 -1.10
C ASP A 45 -15.19 3.86 -2.49
N GLY A 46 -14.02 3.24 -2.63
CA GLY A 46 -13.27 3.16 -3.89
C GLY A 46 -12.60 4.47 -4.31
N ASP A 47 -12.38 5.41 -3.39
CA ASP A 47 -11.67 6.67 -3.64
C ASP A 47 -10.16 6.43 -3.75
N MET A 48 -9.69 6.22 -4.98
CA MET A 48 -8.26 5.98 -5.26
C MET A 48 -7.42 7.27 -5.25
N ASP A 49 -8.07 8.44 -5.27
CA ASP A 49 -7.41 9.74 -5.38
C ASP A 49 -7.05 10.29 -4.00
N TYR A 50 -8.03 10.36 -3.10
CA TYR A 50 -7.91 10.91 -1.75
C TYR A 50 -8.01 9.84 -0.65
N GLY A 51 -8.19 8.57 -1.01
CA GLY A 51 -8.07 7.46 -0.08
C GLY A 51 -6.62 7.04 0.19
N SER A 52 -6.41 6.35 1.31
CA SER A 52 -5.14 5.75 1.70
C SER A 52 -5.01 4.36 1.07
N VAL A 53 -4.49 4.31 -0.15
CA VAL A 53 -4.26 3.06 -0.89
C VAL A 53 -2.97 2.40 -0.40
N MET A 54 -3.05 1.73 0.75
CA MET A 54 -1.91 1.07 1.38
C MET A 54 -1.49 -0.17 0.60
N ALA A 55 -0.23 -0.21 0.16
CA ALA A 55 0.32 -1.34 -0.58
C ALA A 55 1.84 -1.49 -0.36
N GLY A 56 2.33 -2.73 -0.41
CA GLY A 56 3.76 -3.05 -0.40
C GLY A 56 4.44 -2.70 -1.73
N GLN A 57 5.78 -2.64 -1.74
CA GLN A 57 6.54 -2.38 -2.98
C GLN A 57 6.36 -3.49 -4.03
N ILE A 58 6.02 -4.70 -3.58
CA ILE A 58 5.75 -5.87 -4.42
C ILE A 58 4.45 -5.74 -5.25
N ALA A 59 3.61 -4.73 -4.98
CA ALA A 59 2.32 -4.56 -5.65
C ALA A 59 2.44 -4.52 -7.19
N ALA A 60 3.56 -4.04 -7.72
CA ALA A 60 3.81 -4.02 -9.17
C ALA A 60 4.00 -5.42 -9.79
N LEU A 61 4.29 -6.46 -8.99
CA LEU A 61 4.37 -7.85 -9.47
C LEU A 61 3.01 -8.57 -9.41
N VAL A 62 2.03 -8.02 -8.69
CA VAL A 62 0.69 -8.59 -8.59
C VAL A 62 -0.11 -8.13 -9.80
N ASN A 63 -0.37 -9.03 -10.74
CA ASN A 63 -1.00 -8.73 -12.03
C ASN A 63 -2.25 -9.58 -12.33
N LYS A 64 -2.75 -10.30 -11.33
CA LYS A 64 -3.93 -11.17 -11.44
C LYS A 64 -4.75 -11.14 -10.16
N GLU A 65 -6.05 -11.29 -10.33
CA GLU A 65 -7.00 -11.49 -9.25
C GLU A 65 -7.16 -13.00 -9.01
N GLN A 66 -7.12 -13.40 -7.74
CA GLN A 66 -7.14 -14.80 -7.34
C GLN A 66 -7.87 -14.96 -6.01
N SER A 67 -8.46 -16.15 -5.81
CA SER A 67 -8.93 -16.55 -4.49
C SER A 67 -7.75 -16.75 -3.53
N CYS A 68 -8.00 -16.63 -2.23
CA CYS A 68 -6.99 -16.92 -1.20
C CYS A 68 -6.40 -18.32 -1.35
N ARG A 69 -7.23 -19.31 -1.73
CA ARG A 69 -6.80 -20.69 -1.93
C ARG A 69 -5.79 -20.81 -3.08
N GLU A 70 -6.08 -20.19 -4.22
CA GLU A 70 -5.21 -20.22 -5.40
C GLU A 70 -3.87 -19.57 -5.10
N MET A 71 -3.86 -18.39 -4.46
CA MET A 71 -2.62 -17.69 -4.09
C MET A 71 -1.73 -18.56 -3.20
N ILE A 72 -2.28 -19.17 -2.15
CA ILE A 72 -1.50 -19.99 -1.22
C ILE A 72 -0.92 -21.22 -1.90
N ILE A 73 -1.73 -21.93 -2.70
CA ILE A 73 -1.28 -23.13 -3.41
C ILE A 73 -0.17 -22.77 -4.40
N GLU A 74 -0.38 -21.74 -5.22
CA GLU A 74 0.60 -21.30 -6.20
C GLU A 74 1.93 -20.91 -5.54
N MET A 75 1.89 -20.10 -4.47
CA MET A 75 3.10 -19.69 -3.75
C MET A 75 3.90 -20.89 -3.23
N LEU A 76 3.23 -21.92 -2.69
CA LEU A 76 3.90 -23.11 -2.15
C LEU A 76 4.45 -24.00 -3.27
N GLU A 77 3.70 -24.21 -4.35
CA GLU A 77 4.16 -24.98 -5.52
C GLU A 77 5.35 -24.31 -6.22
N GLU A 78 5.33 -22.99 -6.37
CA GLU A 78 6.46 -22.23 -6.92
C GLU A 78 7.69 -22.33 -6.02
N ALA A 79 7.51 -22.23 -4.70
CA ALA A 79 8.59 -22.39 -3.74
C ALA A 79 9.21 -23.80 -3.80
N GLU A 80 8.39 -24.87 -3.82
CA GLU A 80 8.87 -26.25 -3.94
C GLU A 80 9.68 -26.46 -5.22
N LYS A 81 9.16 -26.01 -6.36
CA LYS A 81 9.86 -26.09 -7.66
C LYS A 81 11.22 -25.40 -7.61
N LEU A 82 11.33 -24.26 -6.93
CA LEU A 82 12.59 -23.52 -6.79
C LEU A 82 13.58 -24.21 -5.85
N LEU A 83 13.09 -24.82 -4.77
CA LEU A 83 13.91 -25.55 -3.80
C LEU A 83 14.48 -26.84 -4.36
N THR A 84 13.72 -27.56 -5.21
CA THR A 84 14.17 -28.82 -5.83
C THR A 84 14.90 -28.62 -7.15
N LYS A 85 15.00 -27.39 -7.65
CA LYS A 85 15.69 -27.08 -8.91
C LYS A 85 17.19 -27.28 -8.74
N GLU A 86 17.83 -28.00 -9.65
CA GLU A 86 19.29 -27.96 -9.77
C GLU A 86 19.71 -26.59 -10.31
N TRP A 87 20.36 -25.81 -9.46
CA TRP A 87 21.00 -24.56 -9.83
C TRP A 87 22.41 -24.91 -10.32
N ARG A 88 22.59 -25.03 -11.63
CA ARG A 88 23.92 -25.17 -12.26
C ARG A 88 24.62 -23.82 -12.35
#